data_AF-A0A328FI14-F1
#
_entry.id   AF-A0A328FI14-F1
#
_cell.length_a   1.000
_cell.length_b   1.000
_cell.length_c   1.000
_cell.angle_alpha   90.00
_cell.angle_beta   90.00
_cell.angle_gamma   90.00
#
_symmetry.space_group_name_H-M   'P 1'
#
loop_
_entity.id
_entity.type
_entity.pdbx_description
1 polymer ?
#
loop_
_entity_poly.entity_id
_entity_poly.type
_entity_poly.pdbx_seq_one_letter_code
_entity_poly.pdbx_strand_id
1 'polypeptide(L)'
;MIEALNLFRSITPTNIQFKIDLYDGEDYIWANPSKIYEIIMNLCTNAFHAMEDTGGMLTVKLEKCEPDSDLNLPDGEYCCVTVSDTGVGIPNEL
;
A
#
# COMPACT_ATOMS: atom_id res chain seq x y z
N MET A 1 -2.89 -10.49 6.56
CA MET A 1 -2.54 -9.43 5.58
C MET A 1 -1.85 -10.02 4.35
N ILE A 2 -0.72 -10.71 4.50
CA ILE A 2 0.03 -11.33 3.39
C ILE A 2 -0.86 -12.22 2.50
N GLU A 3 -1.66 -13.09 3.11
CA GLU A 3 -2.56 -14.01 2.39
C GLU A 3 -3.54 -13.27 1.46
N ALA A 4 -4.03 -12.12 1.90
CA ALA A 4 -4.97 -11.32 1.14
C ALA A 4 -4.31 -10.56 -0.01
N LEU A 5 -3.11 -10.03 0.21
CA LEU A 5 -2.32 -9.44 -0.86
C LEU A 5 -1.96 -10.49 -1.92
N ASN A 6 -1.68 -11.72 -1.50
CA ASN A 6 -1.47 -12.86 -2.41
C ASN A 6 -2.75 -13.24 -3.18
N LEU A 7 -3.91 -13.22 -2.52
CA LEU A 7 -5.19 -13.44 -3.20
C LEU A 7 -5.47 -12.32 -4.21
N PHE A 8 -5.26 -11.06 -3.83
CA PHE A 8 -5.41 -9.92 -4.74
C PHE A 8 -4.52 -10.06 -5.97
N ARG A 9 -3.24 -10.38 -5.78
CA ARG A 9 -2.31 -10.69 -6.87
C ARG A 9 -2.82 -11.78 -7.82
N SER A 10 -3.54 -12.77 -7.31
CA SER A 10 -4.07 -13.87 -8.13
C SER A 10 -5.28 -13.46 -8.99
N ILE A 11 -6.00 -12.41 -8.60
CA ILE A 11 -7.17 -11.91 -9.34
C ILE A 11 -6.84 -10.69 -10.22
N THR A 12 -5.68 -10.05 -10.01
CA THR A 12 -5.22 -8.95 -10.87
C THR A 12 -4.77 -9.46 -12.25
N PRO A 13 -5.05 -8.71 -13.33
CA PRO A 13 -4.56 -8.97 -14.67
C PRO A 13 -3.03 -9.16 -14.75
N THR A 14 -2.57 -9.99 -15.68
CA THR A 14 -1.16 -10.37 -15.83
C THR A 14 -0.25 -9.24 -16.31
N ASN A 15 -0.81 -8.14 -16.82
CA ASN A 15 -0.06 -6.94 -17.21
C ASN A 15 0.33 -6.06 -16.01
N ILE A 16 -0.11 -6.38 -14.79
CA ILE A 16 0.29 -5.68 -13.56
C ILE A 16 1.21 -6.59 -12.74
N GLN A 17 2.44 -6.16 -12.56
CA GLN A 17 3.40 -6.79 -11.65
C GLN A 17 3.07 -6.38 -10.22
N PHE A 18 3.14 -7.34 -9.29
CA PHE A 18 2.83 -7.10 -7.89
C PHE A 18 4.05 -7.39 -7.02
N LYS A 19 4.56 -6.37 -6.32
CA LYS A 19 5.69 -6.47 -5.39
C LYS A 19 5.21 -6.27 -3.95
N ILE A 20 5.58 -7.19 -3.08
CA ILE A 20 5.34 -7.11 -1.63
C ILE A 20 6.70 -6.98 -0.96
N ASP A 21 6.89 -5.90 -0.22
CA ASP A 21 8.13 -5.58 0.49
C ASP A 21 7.80 -5.29 1.95
N LEU A 22 7.68 -6.35 2.74
CA LEU A 22 7.27 -6.25 4.13
C LEU A 22 8.48 -6.38 5.03
N TYR A 23 8.64 -5.40 5.91
CA TYR A 23 9.55 -5.47 7.03
C TYR A 23 9.26 -6.71 7.91
N ASP A 24 10.29 -7.49 8.18
CA ASP A 24 10.24 -8.80 8.87
C ASP A 24 10.49 -8.70 10.39
N GLY A 25 10.28 -7.52 10.98
CA GLY A 25 10.44 -7.34 12.43
C GLY A 25 9.17 -7.60 13.24
N GLU A 26 9.35 -7.76 14.55
CA GLU A 26 8.29 -8.08 15.51
C GLU A 26 7.61 -6.82 16.10
N ASP A 27 7.25 -5.87 15.24
CA ASP A 27 6.57 -4.65 15.67
C ASP A 27 5.04 -4.82 15.58
N TYR A 28 4.35 -4.39 16.64
CA TYR A 28 2.91 -4.56 16.77
C TYR A 28 2.21 -3.22 16.94
N ILE A 29 1.07 -3.08 16.26
CA ILE A 29 0.17 -1.95 16.42
C ILE A 29 -1.16 -2.40 17.04
N TRP A 30 -1.77 -1.53 17.84
CA TRP A 30 -3.14 -1.70 18.30
C TRP A 30 -4.11 -1.17 17.24
N ALA A 31 -4.66 -2.07 16.44
CA ALA A 31 -5.63 -1.72 15.40
C ALA A 31 -6.66 -2.83 15.20
N ASN A 32 -7.80 -2.49 14.60
CA ASN A 32 -8.74 -3.50 14.12
C ASN A 32 -8.20 -4.10 12.80
N PRO A 33 -7.87 -5.40 12.74
CA PRO A 33 -7.27 -6.00 11.54
C PRO A 33 -8.13 -5.86 10.29
N SER A 34 -9.45 -5.96 10.43
CA SER A 34 -10.39 -5.83 9.31
C SER A 34 -10.43 -4.41 8.75
N LYS A 35 -10.21 -3.39 9.58
CA LYS A 35 -10.17 -1.99 9.13
C LYS A 35 -8.88 -1.65 8.40
N ILE A 36 -7.74 -2.13 8.90
CA ILE A 36 -6.46 -2.00 8.19
C ILE A 36 -6.53 -2.71 6.84
N TYR A 37 -7.11 -3.90 6.81
CA TYR A 37 -7.35 -4.64 5.57
C TYR A 37 -8.18 -3.82 4.57
N GLU A 38 -9.32 -3.27 4.99
CA GLU A 38 -10.22 -2.49 4.13
C GLU A 38 -9.49 -1.30 3.49
N ILE A 39 -8.69 -0.57 4.30
CA ILE A 39 -7.88 0.56 3.81
C ILE A 39 -6.89 0.11 2.74
N ILE A 40 -6.11 -0.94 3.02
CA ILE A 40 -5.09 -1.45 2.08
C ILE A 40 -5.74 -1.91 0.78
N MET A 41 -6.86 -2.65 0.86
CA MET A 41 -7.57 -3.12 -0.33
C MET A 41 -8.14 -1.98 -1.18
N ASN A 42 -8.65 -0.92 -0.54
CA ASN A 42 -9.14 0.25 -1.25
C ASN A 42 -7.99 0.95 -2.02
N LEU A 43 -6.82 1.10 -1.38
CA LEU A 43 -5.65 1.68 -2.04
C LEU A 43 -5.15 0.81 -3.21
N CYS A 44 -5.07 -0.51 -3.03
CA CYS A 44 -4.70 -1.44 -4.11
C CYS A 44 -5.71 -1.40 -5.28
N THR A 45 -7.00 -1.23 -4.99
CA THR A 45 -8.04 -1.11 -6.01
C THR A 45 -7.89 0.20 -6.79
N ASN A 46 -7.59 1.31 -6.12
CA ASN A 46 -7.33 2.59 -6.79
C ASN A 46 -6.09 2.52 -7.70
N ALA A 47 -5.01 1.92 -7.20
CA ALA A 47 -3.80 1.67 -7.97
C ALA A 47 -4.08 0.79 -9.20
N PHE A 48 -4.88 -0.26 -9.04
CA PHE A 48 -5.30 -1.13 -10.13
C PHE A 48 -6.00 -0.32 -11.24
N HIS A 49 -7.00 0.51 -10.90
CA HIS A 49 -7.69 1.34 -11.89
C HIS A 49 -6.75 2.32 -12.59
N ALA A 50 -5.76 2.88 -11.89
CA ALA A 50 -4.76 3.78 -12.49
C ALA A 50 -3.85 3.09 -13.53
N MET A 51 -3.81 1.76 -13.54
CA MET A 51 -2.97 0.93 -14.41
C MET A 51 -3.78 0.00 -15.33
N GLU A 52 -5.11 0.11 -15.36
CA GLU A 52 -5.99 -0.86 -16.05
C GLU A 52 -5.62 -1.02 -17.54
N ASP A 53 -5.36 0.08 -18.23
CA ASP A 53 -5.05 0.09 -19.67
C ASP A 53 -3.58 -0.20 -19.97
N THR A 54 -2.67 0.39 -19.20
CA THR A 54 -1.22 0.37 -19.50
C THR A 54 -0.49 -0.82 -18.88
N GLY A 55 -1.08 -1.44 -17.86
CA GLY A 55 -0.34 -2.27 -16.92
C GLY A 55 0.66 -1.43 -16.09
N GLY A 56 1.54 -2.11 -15.36
CA GLY A 56 2.54 -1.44 -14.53
C GLY A 56 3.02 -2.27 -13.34
N MET A 57 3.50 -1.58 -12.31
CA MET A 57 3.94 -2.17 -11.04
C MET A 57 3.12 -1.63 -9.88
N LEU A 58 2.47 -2.52 -9.13
CA LEU A 58 1.89 -2.23 -7.83
C LEU A 58 2.84 -2.72 -6.74
N THR A 59 3.29 -1.83 -5.87
CA THR A 59 4.14 -2.14 -4.72
C THR A 59 3.40 -1.88 -3.42
N VAL A 60 3.36 -2.87 -2.53
CA VAL A 60 2.94 -2.72 -1.14
C VAL A 60 4.16 -2.88 -0.25
N LYS A 61 4.51 -1.81 0.48
CA LYS A 61 5.67 -1.75 1.36
C LYS A 61 5.25 -1.49 2.80
N LEU A 62 5.87 -2.19 3.75
CA LEU A 62 5.77 -1.91 5.18
C LEU A 62 7.16 -1.67 5.73
N GLU A 63 7.38 -0.53 6.39
CA GLU A 63 8.66 -0.19 7.03
C GLU A 63 8.47 0.63 8.30
N LYS A 64 9.50 0.67 9.15
CA LYS A 64 9.58 1.66 10.22
C LYS A 64 9.93 3.02 9.63
N CYS A 65 9.34 4.08 10.16
CA CYS A 65 9.70 5.43 9.83
C CYS A 65 9.60 6.36 11.05
N GLU A 66 10.33 7.45 10.97
CA GLU A 66 10.03 8.66 11.74
C GLU A 66 9.09 9.53 10.88
N PRO A 67 8.03 10.11 11.46
CA PRO A 67 7.09 10.92 10.70
C PRO A 67 7.80 12.18 10.19
N ASP A 68 7.41 12.65 9.01
CA ASP A 68 7.89 13.93 8.50
C ASP A 68 7.48 15.06 9.47
N SER A 69 8.36 16.05 9.66
CA SER A 69 8.11 17.21 10.53
C SER A 69 6.87 18.02 10.12
N ASP A 70 6.46 17.91 8.86
CA ASP A 70 5.24 18.56 8.35
C ASP A 70 3.95 17.85 8.78
N LEU A 71 4.04 16.62 9.29
CA LEU A 71 2.90 15.90 9.84
C LEU A 71 2.72 16.28 11.31
N ASN A 72 1.51 16.68 11.68
CA ASN A 72 1.16 16.98 13.07
C ASN A 72 0.95 15.68 13.88
N LEU A 73 2.00 14.88 14.01
CA LEU A 73 2.05 13.62 14.72
C LEU A 73 2.98 13.75 15.94
N PRO A 74 2.66 13.11 17.08
CA PRO A 74 3.57 13.05 18.21
C PRO A 74 4.90 12.39 17.86
N ASP A 75 5.98 12.79 18.53
CA ASP A 75 7.26 12.10 18.44
C ASP A 75 7.10 10.61 18.79
N GLY A 76 7.74 9.74 18.01
CA GLY A 76 7.69 8.30 18.22
C GLY A 76 8.11 7.49 17.00
N GLU A 77 8.19 6.17 17.17
CA GLU A 77 8.37 5.23 16.07
C GLU A 77 7.01 4.94 15.41
N TYR A 78 6.98 4.95 14.09
CA TYR A 78 5.78 4.65 13.31
C TYR A 78 6.04 3.50 12.35
N CYS A 79 4.97 2.76 12.04
CA CYS A 79 4.94 1.85 10.91
C CYS A 79 4.29 2.56 9.72
N CYS A 80 5.04 2.72 8.63
CA CYS A 80 4.52 3.24 7.37
C CYS A 80 4.12 2.09 6.45
N VAL A 81 2.86 2.09 6.02
CA VAL A 81 2.39 1.24 4.93
C VAL A 81 2.26 2.10 3.68
N THR A 82 3.03 1.78 2.65
CA THR A 82 2.97 2.45 1.35
C THR A 82 2.34 1.54 0.31
N VAL A 83 1.36 2.07 -0.43
CA VAL A 83 0.83 1.47 -1.66
C VAL A 83 1.20 2.40 -2.80
N SER A 84 2.02 1.93 -3.74
CA SER A 84 2.54 2.72 -4.85
C SER A 84 2.24 2.02 -6.17
N ASP A 85 1.74 2.79 -7.13
CA ASP A 85 1.55 2.37 -8.51
C ASP A 85 2.45 3.16 -9.47
N THR A 86 2.56 2.65 -10.70
CA THR A 86 3.21 3.34 -11.83
C THR A 86 2.19 3.72 -12.90
N GLY A 87 0.94 3.96 -12.48
CA GLY A 87 -0.17 4.28 -13.37
C GLY A 87 -0.14 5.72 -13.85
N VAL A 88 -1.28 6.18 -14.34
CA VAL A 88 -1.46 7.52 -14.93
C VAL A 88 -1.29 8.67 -13.92
N GLY A 89 -1.23 8.37 -12.62
CA GLY A 89 -1.12 9.36 -11.56
C GLY A 89 -2.38 10.18 -11.36
N ILE A 90 -2.27 11.22 -10.54
CA ILE A 90 -3.37 12.14 -10.24
C ILE A 90 -3.01 13.52 -10.82
N PRO A 91 -3.85 14.14 -11.67
CA PRO A 91 -3.60 15.48 -12.19
C PRO A 91 -3.48 16.52 -11.07
N ASN A 92 -2.56 17.47 -11.20
CA ASN A 92 -2.30 18.52 -10.20
C ASN A 92 -3.41 19.58 -10.08
N GLU A 93 -4.48 19.49 -10.87
CA GLU A 93 -5.55 20.51 -10.94
C GLU A 93 -6.76 20.20 -10.04
N LEU A 94 -6.57 19.41 -8.98
CA LEU A 94 -7.58 19.16 -7.95
C LEU A 94 -7.58 20.20 -6.83
#